data_AF-A0A842YI63-F1
#
_entry.id   AF-A0A842YI63-F1
#
_cell.length_a   1.000
_cell.length_b   1.000
_cell.length_c   1.000
_cell.angle_alpha   90.00
_cell.angle_beta   90.00
_cell.angle_gamma   90.00
#
_symmetry.space_group_name_H-M   'P 1'
#
loop_
_entity.id
_entity.type
_entity.pdbx_description
1 polymer ?
#
loop_
_entity_poly.entity_id
_entity_poly.type
_entity_poly.pdbx_seq_one_letter_code
_entity_poly.pdbx_strand_id
1 'polypeptide(L)'
;MLGGVLLVFLGLILFRPIRFNLAWSLDVKDWLHWSGIAAASLLSVSTVLALRLFRHRVTSTWLNIHCLSSAVSAGLALVHSRTKAAVILPVHYYSYLTLGLVLLLAVSGALIRLYPDNLYVRRYWRLYHMPLSIGFYATLLYHVVVKLGVI
;
A
#
# COMPACT_ATOMS: atom_id res chain seq x y z
N MET A 1 2.47 -16.32 7.61
CA MET A 1 2.81 -15.09 6.86
C MET A 1 2.14 -13.83 7.43
N LEU A 2 0.83 -13.84 7.72
CA LEU A 2 0.04 -12.72 8.29
C LEU A 2 0.58 -12.12 9.60
N GLY A 3 0.97 -12.97 10.56
CA GLY A 3 1.56 -12.51 11.82
C GLY A 3 2.88 -11.75 11.63
N GLY A 4 3.70 -12.18 10.66
CA GLY A 4 4.96 -11.52 10.32
C GLY A 4 4.76 -10.12 9.74
N VAL A 5 3.76 -9.93 8.88
CA VAL A 5 3.44 -8.62 8.29
C VAL A 5 2.95 -7.64 9.37
N LEU A 6 2.04 -8.08 10.25
CA LEU A 6 1.56 -7.25 11.37
C LEU A 6 2.68 -6.93 12.38
N LEU A 7 3.58 -7.87 12.66
CA LEU A 7 4.77 -7.64 13.50
C LEU A 7 5.72 -6.61 12.90
N VAL A 8 5.92 -6.64 11.59
CA VAL A 8 6.74 -5.66 10.87
C VAL A 8 6.10 -4.26 10.95
N PHE A 9 4.78 -4.14 10.83
CA PHE A 9 4.08 -2.86 11.01
C PHE A 9 4.09 -2.37 12.46
N LEU A 10 3.95 -3.27 13.44
CA LEU A 10 4.10 -2.95 14.85
C LEU A 10 5.52 -2.44 15.14
N GLY A 11 6.54 -3.08 14.55
CA GLY A 11 7.92 -2.61 14.61
C GLY A 11 8.09 -1.20 14.05
N LEU A 12 7.52 -0.90 12.87
CA LEU A 12 7.56 0.45 12.30
C LEU A 12 6.96 1.53 13.21
N ILE A 13 5.85 1.22 13.87
CA ILE A 13 5.17 2.13 14.82
C ILE A 13 6.05 2.35 16.07
N LEU A 14 6.69 1.29 16.58
CA LEU A 14 7.51 1.34 17.79
C LEU A 14 8.86 2.02 17.57
N PHE A 15 9.51 1.81 16.42
CA PHE A 15 10.86 2.33 16.13
C PHE A 15 10.89 3.76 15.57
N ARG A 16 9.74 4.33 15.16
CA ARG A 16 9.65 5.71 14.64
C ARG A 16 8.49 6.49 15.26
N PRO A 17 8.48 6.69 16.60
CA PRO A 17 7.41 7.41 17.29
C PRO A 17 7.27 8.84 16.76
N ILE A 18 6.04 9.36 16.72
CA ILE A 18 5.77 10.75 16.36
C ILE A 18 6.53 11.64 17.35
N ARG A 19 7.50 12.41 16.86
CA ARG A 19 8.20 13.39 17.68
C ARG A 19 7.42 14.69 17.67
N PHE A 20 6.92 15.08 18.85
CA PHE A 20 6.37 16.41 19.06
C PHE A 20 7.53 17.39 19.26
N ASN A 21 7.67 18.37 18.37
CA ASN A 21 8.57 19.48 18.64
C ASN A 21 7.98 20.34 19.77
N LEU A 22 8.86 20.93 20.59
CA LEU A 22 8.50 21.79 21.72
C LEU A 22 7.56 22.96 21.38
N ALA A 23 7.37 23.27 20.10
CA ALA A 23 6.47 24.30 19.58
C ALA A 23 5.06 23.79 19.19
N TRP A 24 4.63 22.61 19.63
CA TRP A 24 3.37 21.96 19.20
C TRP A 24 3.27 21.74 17.67
N SER A 25 4.39 21.77 16.95
CA SER A 25 4.44 21.48 15.52
C SER A 25 4.85 20.04 15.28
N LEU A 26 4.09 19.34 14.43
CA LEU A 26 4.47 18.02 13.92
C LEU A 26 5.61 18.20 12.91
N ASP A 27 6.68 17.42 13.03
CA ASP A 27 7.72 17.37 12.00
C ASP A 27 7.08 16.88 10.69
N VAL A 28 7.12 17.71 9.64
CA VAL A 28 6.59 17.39 8.31
C VAL A 28 7.18 16.09 7.80
N LYS A 29 8.46 15.84 8.08
CA LYS A 29 9.14 14.60 7.68
C LYS A 29 8.56 13.37 8.38
N ASP A 30 8.16 13.49 9.64
CA ASP A 30 7.50 12.41 10.36
C ASP A 30 6.08 12.20 9.83
N TRP A 31 5.33 13.28 9.59
CA TRP A 31 3.99 13.18 9.01
C TRP A 31 3.97 12.46 7.66
N LEU A 32 4.96 12.75 6.79
CA LEU A 32 5.13 12.04 5.52
C LEU A 32 5.55 10.57 5.67
N HIS A 33 6.23 10.17 6.74
CA HIS A 33 6.49 8.74 6.99
C HIS A 33 5.24 8.03 7.53
N TRP A 34 4.50 8.69 8.42
CA TRP A 34 3.25 8.16 8.97
C TRP A 34 2.18 7.97 7.90
N SER A 35 2.14 8.81 6.86
CA SER A 35 1.26 8.57 5.71
C SER A 35 1.62 7.27 4.97
N GLY A 36 2.90 6.94 4.82
CA GLY A 36 3.37 5.67 4.26
C GLY A 36 2.95 4.46 5.09
N ILE A 37 3.10 4.54 6.42
CA ILE A 37 2.66 3.49 7.35
C ILE A 37 1.15 3.31 7.29
N ALA A 38 0.39 4.41 7.27
CA ALA A 38 -1.07 4.40 7.17
C ALA A 38 -1.52 3.79 5.83
N ALA A 39 -0.88 4.16 4.72
CA ALA A 39 -1.15 3.60 3.40
C ALA A 39 -1.01 2.07 3.40
N ALA A 40 0.12 1.58 3.90
CA ALA A 40 0.46 0.18 3.90
C ALA A 40 -0.41 -0.64 4.87
N SER A 41 -0.76 -0.07 6.03
CA SER A 41 -1.67 -0.69 7.00
C SER A 41 -3.09 -0.79 6.45
N LEU A 42 -3.63 0.30 5.89
CA LEU A 42 -4.96 0.34 5.30
C LEU A 42 -5.09 -0.69 4.15
N LEU A 43 -4.08 -0.77 3.28
CA LEU A 43 -4.06 -1.72 2.18
C LEU A 43 -3.95 -3.17 2.66
N SER A 44 -3.13 -3.43 3.69
CA SER A 44 -2.96 -4.77 4.25
C SER A 44 -4.23 -5.26 4.92
N VAL A 45 -4.89 -4.41 5.72
CA VAL A 45 -6.17 -4.73 6.36
C VAL A 45 -7.25 -4.97 5.31
N SER A 46 -7.36 -4.08 4.31
CA SER A 46 -8.38 -4.23 3.27
C SER A 46 -8.15 -5.51 2.46
N THR A 47 -6.92 -5.87 2.10
CA THR A 47 -6.66 -7.11 1.36
C THR A 47 -6.89 -8.36 2.20
N VAL A 48 -6.55 -8.36 3.50
CA VAL A 48 -6.79 -9.51 4.39
C VAL A 48 -8.28 -9.77 4.55
N LEU A 49 -9.06 -8.70 4.74
CA LEU A 49 -10.51 -8.80 4.76
C LEU A 49 -11.04 -9.29 3.40
N ALA A 50 -10.45 -8.84 2.28
CA ALA A 50 -10.82 -9.30 0.96
C ALA A 50 -10.58 -10.80 0.77
N LEU A 51 -9.43 -11.34 1.22
CA LEU A 51 -9.12 -12.77 1.12
C LEU A 51 -10.05 -13.63 2.00
N ARG A 52 -10.38 -13.16 3.21
CA ARG A 52 -11.33 -13.85 4.09
C ARG A 52 -12.74 -13.87 3.50
N LEU A 53 -13.20 -12.76 2.93
CA LEU A 53 -14.53 -12.62 2.33
C LEU A 53 -14.64 -13.28 0.95
N PHE A 54 -13.55 -13.33 0.16
CA PHE A 54 -13.48 -14.05 -1.11
C PHE A 54 -13.85 -15.52 -0.97
N ARG A 55 -13.57 -16.11 0.20
CA ARG A 55 -13.88 -17.50 0.51
C ARG A 55 -15.39 -17.76 0.68
N HIS A 56 -16.20 -16.74 0.95
CA HIS A 56 -17.63 -16.90 1.26
C HIS A 56 -18.59 -16.15 0.34
N ARG A 57 -18.25 -14.95 -0.18
CA ARG A 57 -18.94 -14.21 -1.27
C ARG A 57 -18.32 -12.81 -1.39
N VAL A 58 -17.87 -12.43 -2.58
CA VAL A 58 -17.48 -11.03 -2.88
C VAL A 58 -18.75 -10.23 -3.16
N THR A 59 -19.13 -9.34 -2.25
CA THR A 59 -20.27 -8.43 -2.46
C THR A 59 -19.81 -7.15 -3.18
N SER A 60 -20.72 -6.50 -3.91
CA SER A 60 -20.43 -5.21 -4.57
C SER A 60 -20.00 -4.14 -3.55
N THR A 61 -20.63 -4.12 -2.38
CA THR A 61 -20.27 -3.24 -1.25
C THR A 61 -18.81 -3.43 -0.83
N TRP A 62 -18.35 -4.69 -0.74
CA TRP A 62 -16.98 -4.97 -0.38
C TRP A 62 -15.98 -4.52 -1.45
N LEU A 63 -16.30 -4.77 -2.73
CA LEU A 63 -15.47 -4.32 -3.84
C LEU A 63 -15.27 -2.79 -3.80
N ASN A 64 -16.34 -2.05 -3.49
CA ASN A 64 -16.26 -0.60 -3.31
C ASN A 64 -15.34 -0.19 -2.16
N ILE A 65 -15.42 -0.83 -1.00
CA ILE A 65 -14.56 -0.53 0.15
C ILE A 65 -13.09 -0.83 -0.17
N HIS A 66 -12.80 -1.98 -0.77
CA HIS A 66 -11.44 -2.36 -1.14
C HIS A 66 -10.83 -1.44 -2.20
N CYS A 67 -11.59 -1.12 -3.26
CA CYS A 67 -11.11 -0.21 -4.31
C CYS A 67 -10.92 1.23 -3.77
N LEU A 68 -11.83 1.72 -2.92
CA LEU A 68 -11.72 3.04 -2.33
C LEU A 68 -10.52 3.13 -1.37
N SER A 69 -10.36 2.14 -0.49
CA SER A 69 -9.20 2.07 0.41
C SER A 69 -7.89 1.97 -0.37
N SER A 70 -7.87 1.23 -1.49
CA SER A 70 -6.70 1.15 -2.36
C SER A 70 -6.34 2.49 -3.00
N ALA A 71 -7.34 3.26 -3.46
CA ALA A 71 -7.12 4.60 -3.99
C ALA A 71 -6.60 5.57 -2.91
N VAL A 72 -7.15 5.53 -1.70
CA VAL A 72 -6.68 6.34 -0.56
C VAL A 72 -5.25 5.97 -0.19
N SER A 73 -4.92 4.67 -0.09
CA SER A 73 -3.57 4.19 0.16
C SER A 73 -2.58 4.64 -0.92
N ALA A 74 -2.98 4.62 -2.19
CA ALA A 74 -2.14 5.12 -3.28
C ALA A 74 -1.88 6.64 -3.14
N GLY A 75 -2.89 7.42 -2.77
CA GLY A 75 -2.73 8.85 -2.48
C GLY A 75 -1.78 9.11 -1.31
N LEU A 76 -1.91 8.36 -0.22
CA LEU A 76 -1.01 8.45 0.92
C LEU A 76 0.44 8.03 0.56
N ALA A 77 0.60 7.00 -0.28
CA ALA A 77 1.91 6.57 -0.78
C ALA A 77 2.57 7.65 -1.67
N LEU A 78 1.79 8.37 -2.48
CA LEU A 78 2.27 9.53 -3.24
C LEU A 78 2.78 10.63 -2.31
N VAL A 79 2.03 10.94 -1.26
CA VAL A 79 2.45 11.91 -0.24
C VAL A 79 3.76 11.45 0.42
N HIS A 80 3.84 10.20 0.87
CA HIS A 80 5.05 9.61 1.45
C HIS A 80 6.28 9.72 0.53
N SER A 81 6.10 9.49 -0.77
CA SER A 81 7.19 9.50 -1.76
C SER A 81 7.89 10.87 -1.92
N ARG A 82 7.23 11.97 -1.50
CA ARG A 82 7.80 13.32 -1.57
C ARG A 82 9.01 13.54 -0.67
N THR A 83 9.22 12.68 0.33
CA THR A 83 10.36 12.75 1.27
C THR A 83 11.74 12.57 0.63
N LYS A 84 11.81 11.95 -0.56
CA LYS A 84 13.07 11.51 -1.18
C LYS A 84 13.14 11.75 -2.70
N ALA A 85 12.19 12.46 -3.28
CA ALA A 85 12.10 12.65 -4.74
C ALA A 85 13.30 13.40 -5.36
N ALA A 86 14.11 14.11 -4.56
CA ALA A 86 15.21 14.94 -5.04
C ALA A 86 16.50 14.17 -5.40
N VAL A 87 16.68 12.91 -4.94
CA VAL A 87 17.92 12.15 -5.20
C VAL A 87 17.60 10.68 -5.50
N ILE A 88 17.78 10.27 -6.75
CA ILE A 88 17.58 8.89 -7.20
C ILE A 88 18.87 8.10 -6.93
N LEU A 89 18.91 7.40 -5.79
CA LEU A 89 19.96 6.44 -5.45
C LEU A 89 19.49 5.01 -5.74
N PRO A 90 20.40 4.04 -5.97
CA PRO A 90 20.01 2.65 -6.22
C PRO A 90 19.14 2.03 -5.13
N VAL A 91 19.34 2.44 -3.88
CA VAL A 91 18.53 2.05 -2.72
C VAL A 91 17.06 2.51 -2.80
N HIS A 92 16.72 3.39 -3.76
CA HIS A 92 15.37 3.91 -3.97
C HIS A 92 14.63 3.24 -5.13
N TYR A 93 15.29 2.44 -5.99
CA TYR A 93 14.62 1.77 -7.13
C TYR A 93 13.44 0.92 -6.69
N TYR A 94 13.61 0.12 -5.63
CA TYR A 94 12.52 -0.70 -5.09
C TYR A 94 11.39 0.14 -4.47
N SER A 95 11.68 1.32 -3.94
CA SER A 95 10.66 2.25 -3.47
C SER A 95 9.82 2.79 -4.63
N TYR A 96 10.47 3.17 -5.74
CA TYR A 96 9.76 3.63 -6.94
C TYR A 96 8.97 2.50 -7.61
N LEU A 97 9.53 1.28 -7.64
CA LEU A 97 8.80 0.11 -8.13
C LEU A 97 7.54 -0.15 -7.29
N THR A 98 7.66 -0.11 -5.96
CA THR A 98 6.53 -0.29 -5.04
C THR A 98 5.46 0.78 -5.26
N LEU A 99 5.88 2.04 -5.45
CA LEU A 99 4.98 3.15 -5.78
C LEU A 99 4.29 2.96 -7.15
N GLY A 100 5.05 2.58 -8.18
CA GLY A 100 4.50 2.30 -9.50
C GLY A 100 3.47 1.18 -9.47
N LEU A 101 3.76 0.10 -8.73
CA LEU A 101 2.86 -1.03 -8.56
C LEU A 101 1.58 -0.64 -7.83
N VAL A 102 1.63 0.13 -6.74
CA VAL A 102 0.40 0.55 -6.03
C VAL A 102 -0.48 1.45 -6.90
N LEU A 103 0.12 2.34 -7.69
CA LEU A 103 -0.61 3.21 -8.63
C LEU A 103 -1.27 2.39 -9.74
N LEU A 104 -0.52 1.47 -10.35
CA LEU A 104 -1.04 0.57 -11.38
C LEU A 104 -2.19 -0.29 -10.86
N LEU A 105 -2.05 -0.83 -9.64
CA LEU A 105 -3.10 -1.62 -9.00
C LEU A 105 -4.32 -0.78 -8.64
N ALA A 106 -4.15 0.44 -8.16
CA ALA A 106 -5.26 1.34 -7.86
C ALA A 106 -6.07 1.69 -9.13
N VAL A 107 -5.39 2.02 -10.23
CA VAL A 107 -6.03 2.29 -11.54
C VAL A 107 -6.70 1.01 -12.07
N SER A 108 -6.02 -0.12 -12.01
CA SER A 108 -6.58 -1.41 -12.42
C SER A 108 -7.82 -1.78 -11.59
N GLY A 109 -7.82 -1.48 -10.29
CA GLY A 109 -8.97 -1.67 -9.41
C GLY A 109 -10.15 -0.80 -9.80
N ALA A 110 -9.89 0.46 -10.13
CA ALA A 110 -10.92 1.40 -10.61
C ALA A 110 -11.56 0.95 -11.93
N LEU A 111 -10.78 0.40 -12.87
CA LEU A 111 -11.30 -0.07 -14.16
C LEU A 111 -12.35 -1.18 -14.02
N ILE A 112 -12.20 -2.10 -13.06
CA ILE A 112 -13.20 -3.16 -12.81
C ILE A 112 -14.49 -2.58 -12.28
N ARG A 113 -14.38 -1.57 -11.42
CA ARG A 113 -15.54 -0.88 -10.85
C ARG A 113 -16.31 -0.13 -11.94
N LEU A 114 -15.62 0.48 -12.89
CA LEU A 114 -16.23 1.23 -14.00
C LEU A 114 -16.82 0.30 -15.07
N TYR A 115 -16.23 -0.88 -15.28
CA TYR A 115 -16.62 -1.81 -16.34
C TYR A 115 -16.81 -3.25 -15.81
N PRO A 116 -17.74 -3.49 -14.87
CA PRO A 116 -17.90 -4.79 -14.21
C PRO A 116 -18.35 -5.92 -15.16
N ASP A 117 -19.13 -5.58 -16.19
CA ASP A 117 -19.68 -6.55 -17.15
C ASP A 117 -18.76 -6.83 -18.34
N ASN A 118 -17.64 -6.11 -18.44
CA ASN A 118 -16.70 -6.29 -19.55
C ASN A 118 -15.84 -7.55 -19.33
N LEU A 119 -16.06 -8.56 -20.18
CA LEU A 119 -15.36 -9.84 -20.14
C LEU A 119 -13.83 -9.71 -20.24
N TYR A 120 -13.32 -8.77 -21.04
CA TYR A 120 -11.88 -8.53 -21.19
C TYR A 120 -11.27 -7.97 -19.91
N VAL A 121 -11.93 -6.99 -19.28
CA VAL A 121 -11.50 -6.40 -18.01
C VAL A 121 -11.47 -7.46 -16.91
N ARG A 122 -12.50 -8.31 -16.85
CA ARG A 122 -12.59 -9.39 -15.86
C ARG A 122 -11.51 -10.45 -16.05
N ARG A 123 -11.18 -10.80 -17.30
CA ARG A 123 -10.11 -11.76 -17.63
C ARG A 123 -8.73 -11.18 -17.31
N TYR A 124 -8.50 -9.92 -17.69
CA TYR A 124 -7.29 -9.18 -17.33
C TYR A 124 -7.09 -9.17 -15.82
N TRP A 125 -8.14 -8.86 -15.05
CA TRP A 125 -8.05 -8.80 -13.60
C TRP A 125 -7.62 -10.12 -12.97
N ARG A 126 -8.24 -11.23 -13.41
CA ARG A 126 -7.90 -12.56 -12.88
C ARG A 126 -6.46 -12.97 -13.22
N LEU A 127 -6.00 -12.67 -14.42
CA LEU A 127 -4.69 -13.13 -14.91
C LEU A 127 -3.52 -12.23 -14.51
N TYR A 128 -3.74 -10.92 -14.38
CA TYR A 128 -2.66 -9.96 -14.18
C TYR A 128 -2.77 -9.24 -12.84
N HIS A 129 -3.95 -8.74 -12.46
CA HIS A 129 -4.08 -7.96 -11.24
C HIS A 129 -3.75 -8.79 -9.99
N MET A 130 -4.24 -10.03 -9.90
CA MET A 130 -3.92 -10.90 -8.77
C MET A 130 -2.41 -11.16 -8.63
N PRO A 131 -1.69 -11.62 -9.68
CA PRO A 131 -0.23 -11.75 -9.62
C PRO A 131 0.51 -10.45 -9.33
N LEU A 132 0.07 -9.32 -9.92
CA LEU A 132 0.65 -8.01 -9.65
C LEU A 132 0.47 -7.59 -8.18
N SER A 133 -0.68 -7.90 -7.57
CA SER A 133 -0.91 -7.66 -6.14
C SER A 133 0.05 -8.47 -5.28
N ILE A 134 0.30 -9.74 -5.61
CA ILE A 134 1.28 -10.57 -4.90
C ILE A 134 2.68 -9.96 -5.03
N GLY A 135 3.08 -9.60 -6.25
CA GLY A 135 4.37 -8.94 -6.52
C GLY A 135 4.50 -7.64 -5.74
N PHE A 136 3.46 -6.81 -5.72
CA PHE A 136 3.39 -5.58 -4.94
C PHE A 136 3.65 -5.83 -3.45
N TYR A 137 2.96 -6.79 -2.84
CA TYR A 137 3.15 -7.09 -1.41
C TYR A 137 4.56 -7.61 -1.11
N ALA A 138 5.15 -8.41 -2.00
CA ALA A 138 6.53 -8.84 -1.87
C ALA A 138 7.50 -7.64 -1.94
N THR A 139 7.32 -6.73 -2.91
CA THR A 139 8.15 -5.52 -3.02
C THR A 139 7.95 -4.56 -1.86
N LEU A 140 6.72 -4.42 -1.36
CA LEU A 140 6.40 -3.59 -0.20
C LEU A 140 7.06 -4.14 1.06
N LEU A 141 6.99 -5.45 1.27
CA LEU A 141 7.65 -6.11 2.39
C LEU A 141 9.17 -5.90 2.31
N TYR A 142 9.77 -6.11 1.14
CA TYR A 142 11.19 -5.85 0.93
C TYR A 142 11.54 -4.39 1.19
N HIS A 143 10.76 -3.43 0.68
CA HIS A 143 10.94 -2.01 0.91
C HIS A 143 10.93 -1.68 2.41
N VAL A 144 9.96 -2.20 3.16
CA VAL A 144 9.87 -1.99 4.61
C VAL A 144 11.05 -2.62 5.35
N VAL A 145 11.39 -3.88 5.05
CA VAL A 145 12.49 -4.60 5.71
C VAL A 145 13.84 -3.92 5.47
N VAL A 146 14.14 -3.52 4.23
CA VAL A 146 15.37 -2.79 3.91
C VAL A 146 15.40 -1.44 4.62
N LYS A 147 14.26 -0.75 4.74
CA LYS A 147 14.22 0.53 5.46
C LYS A 147 14.33 0.37 6.97
N LEU A 148 13.82 -0.73 7.53
CA LEU A 148 14.01 -1.06 8.95
C LEU A 148 15.44 -1.50 9.27
N GLY A 149 16.07 -2.31 8.41
CA GLY A 149 17.44 -2.79 8.62
C GLY A 149 18.53 -1.76 8.36
N VAL A 150 18.17 -0.59 7.82
CA VAL A 150 19.07 0.57 7.61
C VAL A 150 18.87 1.64 8.70
N ILE A 151 17.82 1.54 9.52
CA ILE A 151 17.62 2.35 10.73
C ILE A 151 18.41 1.72 11.88
#